data_AF-A0A355UJF7-F1
#
_entry.id   AF-A0A355UJF7-F1
#
_cell.length_a   1.000
_cell.length_b   1.000
_cell.length_c   1.000
_cell.angle_alpha   90.00
_cell.angle_beta   90.00
_cell.angle_gamma   90.00
#
_symmetry.space_group_name_H-M   'P 1'
#
loop_
_entity.id
_entity.type
_entity.pdbx_description
1 polymer ?
#
loop_
_entity_poly.entity_id
_entity_poly.type
_entity_poly.pdbx_seq_one_letter_code
_entity_poly.pdbx_strand_id
1 'polypeptide(L)'
;MLSNTKKLFIEAGSFQQNKHGNIVCGDTVLMHKSIEENRTIAVVSDGLGSGVKANVLSTMTASMALNFSIRREPIVRTAKIIMDTLPIDSVRNISYATFTIIDIESDGNARFVEYDNPPLILIRDGKLYKLEKEETLIKREANQIEGNDRMIMLSNIELQKEDRLICFSDGVSQSGIGNMTMPFGWENGVNDFIIETLKTNPYISARELSRMIVKQSEFNDIFKPKDDTSCVVLYVREPRKLLICTGPPFKEDDDKYLAEIIKTYKGKKIVCGGTTSKIVSRELNLEIEVDLKDVVSSIPPVSKMKGIDLVTEGIIT
;
A
#
# COMPACT_ATOMS: atom_id res chain seq x y z
N MET A 1 24.74 -25.59 -0.29
CA MET A 1 23.32 -25.29 0.02
C MET A 1 23.16 -23.78 0.02
N LEU A 2 22.80 -23.20 -1.13
CA LEU A 2 22.52 -21.76 -1.21
C LEU A 2 21.02 -21.58 -0.94
N SER A 3 20.74 -20.81 0.10
CA SER A 3 19.40 -20.51 0.63
C SER A 3 18.44 -20.13 -0.48
N ASN A 4 17.37 -20.92 -0.62
CA ASN A 4 16.20 -20.64 -1.42
C ASN A 4 15.36 -19.55 -0.73
N THR A 5 15.93 -18.36 -0.50
CA THR A 5 15.19 -17.20 0.00
C THR A 5 14.20 -16.80 -1.08
N LYS A 6 12.95 -17.25 -0.93
CA LYS A 6 11.80 -16.70 -1.64
C LYS A 6 11.88 -15.18 -1.44
N LYS A 7 12.32 -14.43 -2.47
CA LYS A 7 12.35 -12.96 -2.41
C LYS A 7 10.90 -12.47 -2.43
N LEU A 8 10.27 -12.45 -1.27
CA LEU A 8 8.97 -11.84 -1.04
C LEU A 8 9.13 -10.35 -1.35
N PHE A 9 8.29 -9.83 -2.24
CA PHE A 9 8.23 -8.40 -2.54
C PHE A 9 6.99 -7.81 -1.88
N ILE A 10 7.22 -6.82 -1.03
CA ILE A 10 6.14 -6.04 -0.44
C ILE A 10 5.77 -4.90 -1.39
N GLU A 11 4.61 -5.00 -2.00
CA GLU A 11 3.96 -3.88 -2.65
C GLU A 11 3.21 -3.07 -1.59
N ALA A 12 3.52 -1.78 -1.47
CA ALA A 12 2.82 -0.88 -0.58
C ALA A 12 1.99 0.11 -1.40
N GLY A 13 0.73 0.32 -1.00
CA GLY A 13 -0.16 1.28 -1.62
C GLY A 13 -1.03 1.94 -0.58
N SER A 14 -1.28 3.23 -0.76
CA SER A 14 -2.15 3.99 0.10
C SER A 14 -3.09 4.88 -0.72
N PHE A 15 -4.19 5.27 -0.09
CA PHE A 15 -5.08 6.30 -0.57
C PHE A 15 -5.64 7.05 0.63
N GLN A 16 -5.77 8.37 0.49
CA GLN A 16 -6.29 9.25 1.53
C GLN A 16 -7.31 10.20 0.92
N GLN A 17 -8.30 10.56 1.70
CA GLN A 17 -9.32 11.53 1.32
C GLN A 17 -9.66 12.41 2.52
N ASN A 18 -9.71 13.71 2.28
CA ASN A 18 -10.03 14.68 3.31
C ASN A 18 -11.51 14.63 3.67
N LYS A 19 -11.81 14.98 4.92
CA LYS A 19 -13.16 15.36 5.33
C LYS A 19 -13.74 16.45 4.43
N HIS A 20 -15.04 16.35 4.14
CA HIS A 20 -15.74 17.35 3.35
C HIS A 20 -15.66 18.74 4.02
N GLY A 21 -15.21 19.74 3.25
CA GLY A 21 -15.02 21.11 3.73
C GLY A 21 -13.61 21.42 4.25
N ASN A 22 -12.75 20.41 4.42
CA ASN A 22 -11.36 20.58 4.85
C ASN A 22 -10.40 20.52 3.65
N ILE A 23 -9.46 21.48 3.60
CA ILE A 23 -8.45 21.55 2.53
C ILE A 23 -7.30 20.57 2.78
N VAL A 24 -7.07 20.21 4.04
CA VAL A 24 -5.95 19.35 4.49
C VAL A 24 -6.52 18.16 5.25
N CYS A 25 -5.98 16.97 4.97
CA CYS A 25 -6.31 15.74 5.70
C CYS A 25 -5.69 15.76 7.10
N GLY A 26 -6.50 15.49 8.12
CA GLY A 26 -6.06 15.25 9.49
C GLY A 26 -5.15 14.03 9.64
N ASP A 27 -5.25 13.08 8.72
CA ASP A 27 -4.45 11.86 8.71
C ASP A 27 -3.13 12.00 7.95
N THR A 28 -2.14 11.22 8.34
CA THR A 28 -0.83 11.13 7.70
C THR A 28 -0.46 9.67 7.50
N VAL A 29 -0.14 9.34 6.25
CA VAL A 29 0.44 8.05 5.88
C VAL A 29 1.87 8.27 5.43
N LEU A 30 2.83 7.61 6.08
CA LEU A 30 4.22 7.59 5.64
C LEU A 30 4.69 6.16 5.39
N MET A 31 5.45 5.97 4.31
CA MET A 31 6.01 4.68 3.94
C MET A 31 7.49 4.83 3.60
N HIS A 32 8.31 3.89 4.05
CA HIS A 32 9.72 3.82 3.72
C HIS A 32 10.08 2.40 3.31
N LYS A 33 10.82 2.28 2.20
CA LYS A 33 11.31 1.00 1.70
C LYS A 33 12.82 1.08 1.51
N SER A 34 13.55 0.30 2.30
CA SER A 34 15.00 0.15 2.14
C SER A 34 15.28 -1.00 1.19
N ILE A 35 15.92 -0.70 0.06
CA ILE A 35 16.30 -1.71 -0.94
C ILE A 35 17.45 -2.58 -0.42
N GLU A 36 18.41 -1.96 0.26
CA GLU A 36 19.59 -2.63 0.81
C GLU A 36 19.23 -3.62 1.93
N GLU A 37 18.33 -3.21 2.82
CA GLU A 37 17.87 -4.05 3.93
C GLU A 37 16.67 -4.93 3.56
N ASN A 38 16.12 -4.82 2.35
CA ASN A 38 14.85 -5.42 1.94
C ASN A 38 13.73 -5.26 3.02
N ARG A 39 13.66 -4.08 3.61
CA ARG A 39 12.78 -3.76 4.75
C ARG A 39 11.72 -2.74 4.33
N THR A 40 10.48 -2.93 4.78
CA THR A 40 9.36 -2.02 4.49
C THR A 40 8.71 -1.57 5.77
N ILE A 41 8.65 -0.25 5.98
CA ILE A 41 7.99 0.37 7.12
C ILE A 41 6.81 1.19 6.59
N ALA A 42 5.65 1.05 7.21
CA ALA A 42 4.48 1.88 6.95
C ALA A 42 3.91 2.39 8.26
N VAL A 43 3.49 3.65 8.28
CA VAL A 43 2.87 4.29 9.43
C VAL A 43 1.59 4.96 8.98
N VAL A 44 0.50 4.70 9.70
CA VAL A 44 -0.78 5.41 9.56
C VAL A 44 -1.03 6.12 10.88
N SER A 45 -1.20 7.44 10.85
CA SER A 45 -1.58 8.20 12.02
C SER A 45 -2.80 9.05 11.71
N ASP A 46 -3.74 9.10 12.64
CA ASP A 46 -4.92 9.94 12.57
C ASP A 46 -4.85 10.94 13.73
N GLY A 47 -4.93 12.22 13.38
CA GLY A 47 -4.82 13.32 14.31
C GLY A 47 -6.21 13.73 14.78
N LEU A 48 -6.39 13.91 16.09
CA LEU A 48 -7.69 14.20 16.68
C LEU A 48 -8.42 15.37 15.99
N GLY A 49 -9.55 15.05 15.36
CA GLY A 49 -10.36 15.99 14.60
C GLY A 49 -9.98 16.02 13.11
N SER A 50 -9.99 17.19 12.49
CA SER A 50 -9.71 17.30 11.05
C SER A 50 -9.04 18.63 10.70
N GLY A 51 -8.39 18.71 9.54
CA GLY A 51 -7.73 19.93 9.07
C GLY A 51 -6.34 20.17 9.66
N VAL A 52 -5.90 21.43 9.69
CA VAL A 52 -4.48 21.77 9.94
C VAL A 52 -3.97 21.29 11.29
N LYS A 53 -4.75 21.43 12.37
CA LYS A 53 -4.32 21.00 13.71
C LYS A 53 -4.12 19.49 13.78
N ALA A 54 -5.10 18.72 13.28
CA ALA A 54 -5.02 17.27 13.19
C ALA A 54 -3.82 16.84 12.33
N ASN A 55 -3.64 17.47 11.17
CA ASN A 55 -2.54 17.18 10.25
C ASN A 55 -1.16 17.35 10.90
N VAL A 56 -0.95 18.45 11.65
CA VAL A 56 0.33 18.68 12.35
C VAL A 56 0.61 17.58 13.38
N LEU A 57 -0.39 17.22 14.18
CA LEU A 57 -0.27 16.19 15.21
C LEU A 57 0.00 14.81 14.60
N SER A 58 -0.75 14.46 13.57
CA SER A 58 -0.59 13.22 12.81
C SER A 58 0.78 13.16 12.11
N THR A 59 1.23 14.28 11.51
CA THR A 59 2.53 14.35 10.83
C THR A 59 3.69 14.18 11.80
N MET A 60 3.63 14.82 12.98
CA MET A 60 4.65 14.65 14.02
C MET A 60 4.72 13.19 14.47
N THR A 61 3.57 12.59 14.74
CA THR A 61 3.42 11.18 15.16
C THR A 61 4.02 10.23 14.12
N ALA A 62 3.57 10.34 12.87
CA ALA A 62 4.02 9.49 11.78
C ALA A 62 5.52 9.66 11.51
N SER A 63 6.03 10.90 11.59
CA SER A 63 7.45 11.19 11.36
C SER A 63 8.33 10.60 12.46
N MET A 64 7.94 10.73 13.74
CA MET A 64 8.68 10.12 14.85
C MET A 64 8.69 8.60 14.73
N ALA A 65 7.52 7.99 14.51
CA ALA A 65 7.38 6.56 14.31
C ALA A 65 8.27 6.04 13.18
N LEU A 66 8.20 6.68 12.01
CA LEU A 66 8.99 6.26 10.86
C LEU A 66 10.49 6.36 11.13
N ASN A 67 10.97 7.50 11.64
CA ASN A 67 12.39 7.74 11.86
C ASN A 67 12.98 6.83 12.94
N PHE A 68 12.24 6.58 14.03
CA PHE A 68 12.70 5.65 15.07
C PHE A 68 12.71 4.21 14.58
N SER A 69 11.71 3.80 13.79
CA SER A 69 11.71 2.48 13.15
C SER A 69 12.89 2.32 12.19
N ILE A 70 13.18 3.31 11.34
CA ILE A 70 14.36 3.30 10.45
C ILE A 70 15.65 3.10 11.26
N ARG A 71 15.78 3.75 12.41
CA ARG A 71 16.93 3.63 13.32
C ARG A 71 16.95 2.35 14.16
N ARG A 72 16.00 1.44 13.96
CA ARG A 72 15.87 0.17 14.70
C ARG A 72 15.71 0.37 16.22
N GLU A 73 15.12 1.49 16.63
CA GLU A 73 14.73 1.66 18.04
C GLU A 73 13.64 0.63 18.40
N PRO A 74 13.67 0.06 19.62
CA PRO A 74 12.65 -0.89 20.06
C PRO A 74 11.24 -0.30 19.94
N ILE A 75 10.33 -1.04 19.30
CA ILE A 75 9.02 -0.50 18.90
C ILE A 75 8.16 -0.02 20.07
N VAL A 76 8.28 -0.68 21.23
CA VAL A 76 7.63 -0.27 22.50
C VAL A 76 8.19 1.06 23.01
N ARG A 77 9.51 1.27 22.90
CA ARG A 77 10.16 2.52 23.28
C ARG A 77 9.75 3.65 22.35
N THR A 78 9.69 3.38 21.04
CA THR A 78 9.17 4.30 20.02
C THR A 78 7.76 4.76 20.37
N ALA A 79 6.86 3.82 20.66
CA ALA A 79 5.49 4.12 21.06
C ALA A 79 5.45 4.98 22.35
N LYS A 80 6.25 4.64 23.36
CA LYS A 80 6.38 5.45 24.59
C LYS A 80 6.79 6.88 24.29
N ILE A 81 7.86 7.10 23.51
CA ILE A 81 8.36 8.44 23.20
C ILE A 81 7.30 9.26 22.46
N ILE A 82 6.64 8.67 21.46
CA ILE A 82 5.54 9.32 20.73
C ILE A 82 4.45 9.76 21.70
N MET A 83 3.98 8.84 22.53
CA MET A 83 2.93 9.11 23.50
C MET A 83 3.34 10.15 24.54
N ASP A 84 4.59 10.17 25.00
CA ASP A 84 5.09 11.17 25.96
C ASP A 84 5.31 12.56 25.33
N THR A 85 5.54 12.61 24.01
CA THR A 85 5.78 13.87 23.29
C THR A 85 4.47 14.54 22.85
N LEU A 86 3.46 13.75 22.53
CA LEU A 86 2.15 14.28 22.14
C LEU A 86 1.43 14.83 23.36
N PRO A 87 0.81 16.02 23.26
CA PRO A 87 0.02 16.52 24.36
C PRO A 87 -1.22 15.62 24.59
N ILE A 88 -1.96 15.87 25.66
CA ILE A 88 -3.26 15.21 25.90
C ILE A 88 -4.33 16.27 25.84
N ASP A 89 -5.49 15.94 25.27
CA ASP A 89 -6.61 16.84 25.34
C ASP A 89 -7.07 16.99 26.79
N SER A 90 -6.85 18.17 27.38
CA SER A 90 -7.16 18.43 28.78
C SER A 90 -8.66 18.41 29.09
N VAL A 91 -9.53 18.45 28.07
CA VAL A 91 -11.00 18.39 28.23
C VAL A 91 -11.50 16.95 28.09
N ARG A 92 -10.98 16.20 27.12
CA ARG A 92 -11.47 14.84 26.81
C ARG A 92 -10.61 13.71 27.36
N ASN A 93 -9.40 14.02 27.83
CA ASN A 93 -8.40 13.08 28.33
C ASN A 93 -7.99 11.99 27.31
N ILE A 94 -8.18 12.25 26.01
CA ILE A 94 -7.83 11.35 24.89
C ILE A 94 -6.52 11.82 24.27
N SER A 95 -5.73 10.90 23.72
CA SER A 95 -4.51 11.21 22.98
C SER A 95 -4.81 12.04 21.73
N TYR A 96 -3.92 12.98 21.41
CA TYR A 96 -4.10 13.88 20.26
C TYR A 96 -3.87 13.23 18.90
N ALA A 97 -3.32 12.02 18.85
CA ALA A 97 -3.24 11.22 17.62
C ALA A 97 -3.20 9.73 17.95
N THR A 98 -3.83 8.94 17.09
CA THR A 98 -3.71 7.49 17.04
C THR A 98 -2.61 7.11 16.05
N PHE A 99 -2.10 5.89 16.12
CA PHE A 99 -1.17 5.41 15.11
C PHE A 99 -1.11 3.89 15.00
N THR A 100 -0.73 3.43 13.81
CA THR A 100 -0.33 2.06 13.53
C THR A 100 1.03 2.07 12.86
N ILE A 101 1.99 1.34 13.42
CA ILE A 101 3.33 1.14 12.86
C ILE A 101 3.39 -0.28 12.34
N ILE A 102 3.81 -0.45 11.09
CA ILE A 102 4.05 -1.74 10.44
C ILE A 102 5.51 -1.78 10.03
N ASP A 103 6.24 -2.79 10.49
CA ASP A 103 7.67 -2.97 10.21
C ASP A 103 7.91 -4.40 9.72
N ILE A 104 8.23 -4.54 8.43
CA ILE A 104 8.44 -5.81 7.75
C ILE A 104 9.90 -5.95 7.39
N GLU A 105 10.55 -6.94 7.99
CA GLU A 105 11.96 -7.28 7.77
C GLU A 105 12.15 -8.17 6.53
N SER A 106 13.41 -8.30 6.11
CA SER A 106 13.80 -9.02 4.88
C SER A 106 13.44 -10.49 4.84
N ASP A 107 13.29 -11.12 6.01
CA ASP A 107 12.93 -12.51 6.20
C ASP A 107 11.41 -12.76 6.15
N GLY A 108 10.61 -11.69 6.02
CA GLY A 108 9.15 -11.75 6.03
C GLY A 108 8.55 -11.64 7.43
N ASN A 109 9.36 -11.49 8.49
CA ASN A 109 8.84 -11.20 9.82
C ASN A 109 8.29 -9.77 9.85
N ALA A 110 7.01 -9.65 10.21
CA ALA A 110 6.32 -8.40 10.36
C ALA A 110 5.98 -8.15 11.84
N ARG A 111 6.24 -6.93 12.29
CA ARG A 111 5.89 -6.44 13.62
C ARG A 111 4.94 -5.26 13.48
N PHE A 112 3.95 -5.23 14.36
CA PHE A 112 2.91 -4.23 14.35
C PHE A 112 2.76 -3.62 15.73
N VAL A 113 2.55 -2.31 15.77
CA VAL A 113 2.08 -1.60 16.96
C VAL A 113 0.87 -0.81 16.58
N GLU A 114 -0.21 -1.00 17.33
CA GLU A 114 -1.45 -0.27 17.15
C GLU A 114 -1.78 0.47 18.44
N TYR A 115 -2.08 1.75 18.29
CA TYR A 115 -2.52 2.62 19.37
C TYR A 115 -3.78 3.37 18.91
N ASP A 116 -4.92 2.99 19.47
CA ASP A 116 -6.28 3.54 19.23
C ASP A 116 -6.82 3.52 17.79
N ASN A 117 -6.00 3.18 16.79
CA ASN A 117 -6.45 2.93 15.42
C ASN A 117 -7.30 1.65 15.31
N PRO A 118 -8.17 1.56 14.29
CA PRO A 118 -8.82 0.31 13.94
C PRO A 118 -7.83 -0.85 13.79
N PRO A 119 -8.19 -2.06 14.26
CA PRO A 119 -7.35 -3.24 14.16
C PRO A 119 -6.87 -3.53 12.73
N LEU A 120 -5.57 -3.79 12.58
CA LEU A 120 -4.96 -4.27 11.36
C LEU A 120 -5.62 -5.58 10.92
N ILE A 121 -6.02 -5.61 9.66
CA ILE A 121 -6.62 -6.78 9.02
C ILE A 121 -5.53 -7.53 8.27
N LEU A 122 -5.43 -8.83 8.52
CA LEU A 122 -4.66 -9.75 7.69
C LEU A 122 -5.61 -10.63 6.88
N ILE A 123 -5.46 -10.63 5.56
CA ILE A 123 -6.09 -11.61 4.68
C ILE A 123 -5.03 -12.63 4.25
N ARG A 124 -5.32 -13.90 4.50
CA ARG A 124 -4.52 -15.06 4.08
C ARG A 124 -5.44 -16.09 3.45
N ASP A 125 -5.05 -16.61 2.28
CA ASP A 125 -5.85 -17.57 1.51
C ASP A 125 -7.31 -17.14 1.27
N GLY A 126 -7.51 -15.82 1.05
CA GLY A 126 -8.83 -15.24 0.80
C GLY A 126 -9.76 -15.16 2.01
N LYS A 127 -9.23 -15.32 3.24
CA LYS A 127 -9.99 -15.24 4.50
C LYS A 127 -9.31 -14.31 5.50
N LEU A 128 -10.09 -13.78 6.43
CA LEU A 128 -9.55 -13.08 7.60
C LEU A 128 -8.72 -14.04 8.44
N TYR A 129 -7.48 -13.64 8.71
CA TYR A 129 -6.61 -14.32 9.64
C TYR A 129 -6.63 -13.57 10.96
N LYS A 130 -6.91 -14.28 12.06
CA LYS A 130 -6.90 -13.69 13.39
C LYS A 130 -5.46 -13.52 13.86
N LEU A 131 -5.00 -12.28 13.98
CA LEU A 131 -3.71 -11.96 14.57
C LEU A 131 -3.77 -12.12 16.10
N GLU A 132 -2.77 -12.77 16.66
CA GLU A 132 -2.53 -12.76 18.10
C GLU A 132 -1.99 -11.39 18.50
N LYS A 133 -2.63 -10.78 19.50
CA LYS A 133 -2.26 -9.45 19.98
C LYS A 133 -1.88 -9.52 21.45
N GLU A 134 -0.75 -8.92 21.78
CA GLU A 134 -0.29 -8.72 23.14
C GLU A 134 -0.60 -7.29 23.57
N GLU A 135 -1.38 -7.15 24.64
CA GLU A 135 -1.65 -5.86 25.27
C GLU A 135 -0.44 -5.44 26.12
N THR A 136 0.16 -4.30 25.78
CA THR A 136 1.27 -3.73 26.56
C THR A 136 0.85 -2.39 27.14
N LEU A 137 0.95 -2.27 28.46
CA LEU A 137 0.63 -1.05 29.19
C LEU A 137 1.86 -0.15 29.27
N ILE A 138 1.73 1.07 28.74
CA ILE A 138 2.79 2.08 28.76
C ILE A 138 2.54 3.07 29.89
N LYS A 139 3.31 2.90 30.96
CA LYS A 139 3.30 3.80 32.13
C LYS A 139 3.93 5.14 31.77
N ARG A 140 3.32 6.23 32.24
CA ARG A 140 3.92 7.57 32.24
C ARG A 140 5.08 7.67 33.23
N GLU A 141 5.99 8.60 32.97
CA GLU A 141 6.96 9.02 33.97
C GLU A 141 6.25 9.77 35.11
N ALA A 142 6.73 9.55 36.35
CA ALA A 142 6.03 9.77 37.62
C ALA A 142 5.59 11.22 37.96
N ASN A 143 5.76 12.18 37.06
CA ASN A 143 5.47 13.60 37.29
C ASN A 143 4.24 14.14 36.56
N GLN A 144 3.42 13.28 35.94
CA GLN A 144 2.17 13.70 35.28
C GLN A 144 0.99 12.82 35.72
N ILE A 145 0.01 13.47 36.35
CA ILE A 145 -1.37 13.07 36.69
C ILE A 145 -1.64 11.55 36.64
N GLU A 146 -1.85 10.95 37.81
CA GLU A 146 -2.35 9.57 37.98
C GLU A 146 -3.62 9.33 37.15
N GLY A 147 -3.67 8.23 36.38
CA GLY A 147 -4.95 7.63 35.93
C GLY A 147 -5.13 7.33 34.43
N ASN A 148 -4.21 7.66 33.54
CA ASN A 148 -4.34 7.33 32.11
C ASN A 148 -3.25 6.35 31.65
N ASP A 149 -3.41 5.08 32.00
CA ASP A 149 -2.63 4.00 31.42
C ASP A 149 -2.91 3.91 29.92
N ARG A 150 -1.86 4.02 29.09
CA ARG A 150 -1.99 3.95 27.63
C ARG A 150 -1.65 2.54 27.18
N MET A 151 -2.62 1.86 26.56
CA MET A 151 -2.47 0.49 26.09
C MET A 151 -2.11 0.49 24.61
N ILE A 152 -1.07 -0.23 24.25
CA ILE A 152 -0.74 -0.52 22.84
C ILE A 152 -0.96 -2.00 22.59
N MET A 153 -1.35 -2.32 21.35
CA MET A 153 -1.43 -3.70 20.88
C MET A 153 -0.17 -4.01 20.09
N LEU A 154 0.55 -5.05 20.50
CA LEU A 154 1.68 -5.59 19.78
C LEU A 154 1.26 -6.85 19.05
N SER A 155 1.74 -7.01 17.82
CA SER A 155 1.56 -8.26 17.08
C SER A 155 2.79 -8.57 16.27
N ASN A 156 3.07 -9.85 16.08
CA ASN A 156 4.16 -10.33 15.24
C ASN A 156 3.68 -11.52 14.41
N ILE A 157 4.08 -11.57 13.14
CA ILE A 157 3.76 -12.70 12.27
C ILE A 157 4.82 -12.89 11.21
N GLU A 158 5.06 -14.14 10.82
CA GLU A 158 5.78 -14.46 9.60
C GLU A 158 4.83 -14.40 8.40
N LEU A 159 5.14 -13.51 7.46
CA LEU A 159 4.32 -13.27 6.28
C LEU A 159 4.49 -14.36 5.23
N GLN A 160 3.39 -14.70 4.57
CA GLN A 160 3.32 -15.68 3.51
C GLN A 160 3.07 -15.01 2.16
N LYS A 161 3.44 -15.72 1.09
CA LYS A 161 3.11 -15.27 -0.26
C LYS A 161 1.59 -15.12 -0.38
N GLU A 162 1.17 -14.01 -0.99
CA GLU A 162 -0.21 -13.58 -1.19
C GLU A 162 -0.92 -12.96 0.03
N ASP A 163 -0.25 -12.82 1.18
CA ASP A 163 -0.80 -12.11 2.33
C ASP A 163 -1.11 -10.64 2.00
N ARG A 164 -2.24 -10.16 2.55
CA ARG A 164 -2.61 -8.73 2.54
C ARG A 164 -2.70 -8.22 3.96
N LEU A 165 -1.91 -7.21 4.27
CA LEU A 165 -2.05 -6.42 5.49
C LEU A 165 -2.79 -5.14 5.13
N ILE A 166 -3.88 -4.86 5.80
CA ILE A 166 -4.69 -3.65 5.59
C ILE A 166 -4.81 -2.91 6.91
N CYS A 167 -4.48 -1.62 6.89
CA CYS A 167 -4.62 -0.71 8.00
C CYS A 167 -5.30 0.57 7.51
N PHE A 168 -6.15 1.17 8.33
CA PHE A 168 -6.87 2.39 7.99
C PHE A 168 -7.18 3.22 9.25
N SER A 169 -7.48 4.51 9.05
CA SER A 169 -8.00 5.38 10.10
C SER A 169 -9.48 5.07 10.38
N ASP A 170 -10.00 5.63 11.47
CA ASP A 170 -11.36 5.36 11.89
C ASP A 170 -12.41 5.87 10.88
N GLY A 171 -12.08 6.88 10.06
CA GLY A 171 -12.90 7.36 8.95
C GLY A 171 -13.30 6.27 7.95
N VAL A 172 -12.53 5.18 7.83
CA VAL A 172 -12.98 4.00 7.08
C VAL A 172 -14.02 3.21 7.87
N SER A 173 -13.69 2.78 9.09
CA SER A 173 -14.57 1.93 9.92
C SER A 173 -15.87 2.63 10.36
N GLN A 174 -15.85 3.95 10.53
CA GLN A 174 -16.98 4.75 10.97
C GLN A 174 -17.74 5.39 9.79
N SER A 175 -17.31 5.17 8.55
CA SER A 175 -18.03 5.69 7.38
C SER A 175 -19.49 5.24 7.37
N GLY A 176 -20.39 6.15 6.98
CA GLY A 176 -21.83 5.90 7.00
C GLY A 176 -22.50 6.04 8.37
N ILE A 177 -21.76 6.38 9.44
CA ILE A 177 -22.33 6.55 10.78
C ILE A 177 -23.54 7.51 10.78
N GLY A 178 -24.60 7.10 11.46
CA GLY A 178 -25.87 7.83 11.51
C GLY A 178 -26.82 7.57 10.33
N ASN A 179 -26.44 6.74 9.36
CA ASN A 179 -27.37 6.25 8.33
C ASN A 179 -28.24 5.11 8.91
N MET A 180 -29.47 4.95 8.38
CA MET A 180 -30.40 3.91 8.85
C MET A 180 -29.84 2.48 8.76
N THR A 181 -29.03 2.20 7.74
CA THR A 181 -28.41 0.87 7.51
C THR A 181 -27.05 0.71 8.18
N MET A 182 -26.44 1.79 8.66
CA MET A 182 -25.10 1.82 9.27
C MET A 182 -25.11 2.73 10.51
N PRO A 183 -25.93 2.40 11.54
CA PRO A 183 -26.07 3.27 12.72
C PRO A 183 -24.74 3.49 13.46
N PHE A 184 -23.84 2.50 13.44
CA PHE A 184 -22.53 2.51 14.10
C PHE A 184 -21.35 2.65 13.12
N GLY A 185 -21.62 2.95 11.84
CA GLY A 185 -20.60 2.98 10.78
C GLY A 185 -20.50 1.68 9.98
N TRP A 186 -19.42 1.53 9.23
CA TRP A 186 -19.19 0.39 8.35
C TRP A 186 -18.72 -0.86 9.11
N GLU A 187 -18.02 -0.67 10.23
CA GLU A 187 -17.56 -1.71 11.17
C GLU A 187 -16.97 -2.94 10.44
N ASN A 188 -17.57 -4.12 10.64
CA ASN A 188 -17.12 -5.37 10.03
C ASN A 188 -17.43 -5.46 8.52
N GLY A 189 -18.29 -4.59 7.98
CA GLY A 189 -18.62 -4.58 6.55
C GLY A 189 -17.42 -4.29 5.66
N VAL A 190 -16.39 -3.63 6.18
CA VAL A 190 -15.10 -3.45 5.46
C VAL A 190 -14.43 -4.80 5.19
N ASN A 191 -14.53 -5.75 6.13
CA ASN A 191 -13.92 -7.06 5.99
C ASN A 191 -14.59 -7.86 4.86
N ASP A 192 -15.92 -7.86 4.85
CA ASP A 192 -16.71 -8.55 3.82
C ASP A 192 -16.41 -7.96 2.43
N PHE A 193 -16.38 -6.63 2.34
CA PHE A 193 -16.02 -5.93 1.11
C PHE A 193 -14.62 -6.29 0.59
N ILE A 194 -13.61 -6.35 1.48
CA ILE A 194 -12.25 -6.74 1.11
C ILE A 194 -12.24 -8.18 0.60
N ILE A 195 -12.90 -9.11 1.30
CA ILE A 195 -12.97 -10.52 0.90
C ILE A 195 -13.63 -10.67 -0.48
N GLU A 196 -14.77 -10.01 -0.71
CA GLU A 196 -15.48 -10.06 -1.99
C GLU A 196 -14.67 -9.44 -3.13
N THR A 197 -13.98 -8.33 -2.86
CA THR A 197 -13.09 -7.69 -3.82
C THR A 197 -11.94 -8.64 -4.20
N LEU A 198 -11.32 -9.30 -3.22
CA LEU A 198 -10.23 -10.24 -3.46
C LEU A 198 -10.70 -11.55 -4.11
N LYS A 199 -11.95 -11.99 -3.88
CA LYS A 199 -12.54 -13.12 -4.62
C LYS A 199 -12.70 -12.81 -6.10
N THR A 200 -13.16 -11.60 -6.42
CA THR A 200 -13.38 -11.16 -7.81
C THR A 200 -12.06 -10.84 -8.52
N ASN A 201 -11.11 -10.23 -7.82
CA ASN A 201 -9.81 -9.86 -8.36
C ASN A 201 -8.66 -10.20 -7.38
N PRO A 202 -8.21 -11.47 -7.32
CA PRO A 202 -7.19 -11.93 -6.38
C PRO A 202 -5.85 -11.19 -6.50
N TYR A 203 -5.55 -10.69 -7.71
CA TYR A 203 -4.30 -10.03 -8.05
C TYR A 203 -4.42 -8.50 -8.06
N ILE A 204 -5.46 -7.93 -7.45
CA ILE A 204 -5.59 -6.48 -7.29
C ILE A 204 -4.33 -5.89 -6.62
N SER A 205 -3.90 -4.73 -7.13
CA SER A 205 -2.74 -4.00 -6.59
C SER A 205 -3.07 -3.41 -5.22
N ALA A 206 -2.06 -3.22 -4.37
CA ALA A 206 -2.23 -2.61 -3.05
C ALA A 206 -2.80 -1.18 -3.17
N ARG A 207 -2.35 -0.43 -4.18
CA ARG A 207 -2.85 0.91 -4.50
C ARG A 207 -4.32 0.91 -4.90
N GLU A 208 -4.74 -0.06 -5.68
CA GLU A 208 -6.15 -0.13 -6.12
C GLU A 208 -7.06 -0.56 -4.98
N LEU A 209 -6.66 -1.57 -4.19
CA LEU A 209 -7.45 -2.02 -3.05
C LEU A 209 -7.62 -0.91 -2.00
N SER A 210 -6.55 -0.20 -1.63
CA SER A 210 -6.64 0.94 -0.71
C SER A 210 -7.58 2.03 -1.24
N ARG A 211 -7.51 2.34 -2.55
CA ARG A 211 -8.45 3.28 -3.18
C ARG A 211 -9.89 2.79 -3.12
N MET A 212 -10.15 1.53 -3.45
CA MET A 212 -11.50 0.96 -3.43
C MET A 212 -12.11 1.03 -2.02
N ILE A 213 -11.33 0.73 -0.98
CA ILE A 213 -11.79 0.83 0.42
C ILE A 213 -12.19 2.28 0.74
N VAL A 214 -11.31 3.26 0.50
CA VAL A 214 -11.62 4.67 0.79
C VAL A 214 -12.78 5.19 -0.05
N LYS A 215 -12.90 4.78 -1.31
CA LYS A 215 -14.02 5.17 -2.18
C LYS A 215 -15.34 4.55 -1.75
N GLN A 216 -15.31 3.34 -1.20
CA GLN A 216 -16.48 2.75 -0.58
C GLN A 216 -16.87 3.50 0.71
N SER A 217 -15.90 3.95 1.51
CA SER A 217 -16.16 4.80 2.67
C SER A 217 -16.79 6.15 2.28
N GLU A 218 -16.28 6.80 1.23
CA GLU A 218 -16.89 8.01 0.66
C GLU A 218 -18.33 7.74 0.19
N PHE A 219 -18.58 6.59 -0.45
CA PHE A 219 -19.93 6.19 -0.86
C PHE A 219 -20.87 5.99 0.33
N ASN A 220 -20.41 5.36 1.41
CA ASN A 220 -21.17 5.19 2.64
C ASN A 220 -21.59 6.56 3.24
N ASP A 221 -20.77 7.59 3.05
CA ASP A 221 -21.03 8.97 3.45
C ASP A 221 -21.74 9.83 2.37
N ILE A 222 -22.37 9.20 1.37
CA ILE A 222 -23.13 9.89 0.31
C ILE A 222 -22.22 10.90 -0.45
N PHE A 223 -20.99 10.48 -0.74
CA PHE A 223 -19.98 11.27 -1.43
C PHE A 223 -19.54 12.54 -0.69
N LYS A 224 -19.77 12.60 0.63
CA LYS A 224 -19.32 13.70 1.50
C LYS A 224 -18.68 13.13 2.76
N PRO A 225 -17.39 12.74 2.69
CA PRO A 225 -16.68 12.14 3.82
C PRO A 225 -16.88 12.95 5.10
N LYS A 226 -17.38 12.30 6.15
CA LYS A 226 -17.66 12.95 7.43
C LYS A 226 -16.41 13.07 8.30
N ASP A 227 -15.39 12.28 7.98
CA ASP A 227 -14.07 12.36 8.58
C ASP A 227 -12.94 12.22 7.56
N ASP A 228 -11.73 12.50 8.00
CA ASP A 228 -10.53 12.17 7.26
C ASP A 228 -10.41 10.64 7.12
N THR A 229 -10.18 10.17 5.90
CA THR A 229 -10.28 8.74 5.56
C THR A 229 -9.00 8.29 4.88
N SER A 230 -8.26 7.40 5.54
CA SER A 230 -6.97 6.90 5.05
C SER A 230 -6.90 5.39 5.09
N CYS A 231 -6.31 4.78 4.05
CA CYS A 231 -6.08 3.34 4.00
C CYS A 231 -4.70 3.04 3.43
N VAL A 232 -4.02 2.08 4.04
CA VAL A 232 -2.77 1.47 3.59
C VAL A 232 -2.98 -0.02 3.39
N VAL A 233 -2.51 -0.52 2.26
CA VAL A 233 -2.45 -1.94 1.97
C VAL A 233 -1.00 -2.31 1.70
N LEU A 234 -0.52 -3.38 2.35
CA LEU A 234 0.73 -4.04 2.03
C LEU A 234 0.40 -5.41 1.46
N TYR A 235 0.95 -5.72 0.29
CA TYR A 235 0.73 -6.97 -0.42
C TYR A 235 2.04 -7.71 -0.60
N VAL A 236 2.11 -8.87 0.03
CA VAL A 236 3.23 -9.80 -0.07
C VAL A 236 3.06 -10.61 -1.35
N ARG A 237 3.84 -10.32 -2.40
CA ARG A 237 3.70 -11.04 -3.66
C ARG A 237 5.02 -11.26 -4.36
N GLU A 238 4.96 -12.05 -5.43
CA GLU A 238 6.04 -12.08 -6.40
C GLU A 238 6.14 -10.74 -7.16
N PRO A 239 7.36 -10.25 -7.43
CA PRO A 239 7.55 -9.06 -8.26
C PRO A 239 6.95 -9.26 -9.66
N ARG A 240 6.01 -8.39 -10.03
CA ARG A 240 5.54 -8.23 -11.41
C ARG A 240 6.60 -7.45 -12.17
N LYS A 241 7.29 -8.16 -13.06
CA LYS A 241 8.39 -7.62 -13.87
C LYS A 241 7.87 -7.22 -15.24
N LEU A 242 8.26 -6.04 -15.69
CA LEU A 242 7.93 -5.50 -17.02
C LEU A 242 9.23 -5.09 -17.71
N LEU A 243 9.47 -5.63 -18.90
CA LEU A 243 10.50 -5.15 -19.81
C LEU A 243 9.85 -4.27 -20.87
N ILE A 244 10.28 -3.02 -20.95
CA ILE A 244 9.92 -2.13 -22.06
C ILE A 244 11.16 -1.96 -22.93
N CYS A 245 11.07 -2.42 -24.16
CA CYS A 245 12.09 -2.24 -25.18
C CYS A 245 11.66 -1.12 -26.11
N THR A 246 12.43 -0.05 -26.19
CA THR A 246 12.13 1.11 -27.03
C THR A 246 13.39 1.56 -27.77
N GLY A 247 13.25 1.85 -29.06
CA GLY A 247 14.35 2.19 -29.94
C GLY A 247 15.16 0.96 -30.40
N PRO A 248 15.69 0.97 -31.62
CA PRO A 248 16.62 -0.06 -32.08
C PRO A 248 18.02 0.17 -31.46
N PRO A 249 18.88 -0.86 -31.38
CA PRO A 249 20.28 -0.68 -31.06
C PRO A 249 20.98 0.25 -32.06
N PHE A 250 22.05 0.92 -31.63
CA PHE A 250 22.83 1.77 -32.54
C PHE A 250 23.66 0.96 -33.55
N LYS A 251 24.13 -0.23 -33.16
CA LYS A 251 24.89 -1.14 -34.03
C LYS A 251 24.05 -2.37 -34.34
N GLU A 252 24.02 -2.78 -35.61
CA GLU A 252 23.29 -3.98 -36.04
C GLU A 252 23.80 -5.26 -35.34
N ASP A 253 25.08 -5.32 -34.98
CA ASP A 253 25.65 -6.46 -34.25
C ASP A 253 25.00 -6.69 -32.87
N ASP A 254 24.40 -5.65 -32.28
CA ASP A 254 23.71 -5.71 -30.98
C ASP A 254 22.24 -6.17 -31.11
N ASP A 255 21.72 -6.35 -32.32
CA ASP A 255 20.33 -6.76 -32.56
C ASP A 255 20.02 -8.14 -31.94
N LYS A 256 20.95 -9.08 -32.10
CA LYS A 256 20.86 -10.42 -31.49
C LYS A 256 20.83 -10.35 -29.97
N TYR A 257 21.63 -9.45 -29.40
CA TYR A 257 21.71 -9.27 -27.96
C TYR A 257 20.39 -8.73 -27.40
N LEU A 258 19.80 -7.72 -28.06
CA LEU A 258 18.48 -7.20 -27.71
C LEU A 258 17.39 -8.28 -27.76
N ALA A 259 17.36 -9.04 -28.86
CA ALA A 259 16.40 -10.12 -29.06
C ALA A 259 16.51 -11.18 -27.96
N GLU A 260 17.72 -11.56 -27.57
CA GLU A 260 17.95 -12.56 -26.53
C GLU A 260 17.53 -12.06 -25.13
N ILE A 261 17.76 -10.78 -24.81
CA ILE A 261 17.23 -10.17 -23.57
C ILE A 261 15.71 -10.30 -23.54
N ILE A 262 15.02 -9.92 -24.62
CA ILE A 262 13.56 -9.98 -24.70
C ILE A 262 13.08 -11.42 -24.57
N LYS A 263 13.71 -12.36 -25.29
CA LYS A 263 13.34 -13.78 -25.26
C LYS A 263 13.46 -14.37 -23.86
N THR A 264 14.59 -14.13 -23.19
CA THR A 264 14.92 -14.74 -21.89
C THR A 264 14.27 -14.04 -20.69
N TYR A 265 13.76 -12.82 -20.86
CA TYR A 265 13.12 -12.08 -19.77
C TYR A 265 11.90 -12.82 -19.19
N LYS A 266 11.91 -13.02 -17.86
CA LYS A 266 10.81 -13.63 -17.11
C LYS A 266 9.90 -12.53 -16.55
N GLY A 267 8.89 -12.15 -17.32
CA GLY A 267 7.92 -11.11 -16.99
C GLY A 267 7.10 -10.69 -18.21
N LYS A 268 6.34 -9.61 -18.05
CA LYS A 268 5.63 -8.98 -19.16
C LYS A 268 6.61 -8.23 -20.07
N LYS A 269 6.35 -8.23 -21.37
CA LYS A 269 7.27 -7.66 -22.38
C LYS A 269 6.50 -6.74 -23.30
N ILE A 270 7.05 -5.54 -23.49
CA ILE A 270 6.53 -4.54 -24.40
C ILE A 270 7.64 -4.15 -25.37
N VAL A 271 7.34 -4.15 -26.66
CA VAL A 271 8.25 -3.63 -27.70
C VAL A 271 7.59 -2.43 -28.37
N CYS A 272 8.25 -1.28 -28.25
CA CYS A 272 7.80 -0.02 -28.83
C CYS A 272 8.68 0.32 -30.04
N GLY A 273 8.06 0.52 -31.20
CA GLY A 273 8.74 0.95 -32.41
C GLY A 273 8.63 -0.02 -33.56
N GLY A 274 8.32 0.49 -34.76
CA GLY A 274 8.25 -0.32 -35.98
C GLY A 274 9.62 -0.91 -36.37
N THR A 275 10.71 -0.17 -36.15
CA THR A 275 12.07 -0.69 -36.40
C THR A 275 12.46 -1.73 -35.35
N THR A 276 12.24 -1.44 -34.07
CA THR A 276 12.54 -2.36 -32.96
C THR A 276 11.75 -3.66 -33.08
N SER A 277 10.46 -3.60 -33.41
CA SER A 277 9.64 -4.80 -33.61
C SER A 277 10.13 -5.63 -34.79
N LYS A 278 10.52 -5.01 -35.91
CA LYS A 278 11.11 -5.70 -37.07
C LYS A 278 12.43 -6.40 -36.72
N ILE A 279 13.30 -5.76 -35.93
CA ILE A 279 14.56 -6.38 -35.47
C ILE A 279 14.25 -7.61 -34.62
N VAL A 280 13.36 -7.48 -33.63
CA VAL A 280 12.99 -8.59 -32.75
C VAL A 280 12.33 -9.72 -33.54
N SER A 281 11.46 -9.39 -34.50
CA SER A 281 10.83 -10.33 -35.43
C SER A 281 11.88 -11.12 -36.23
N ARG A 282 12.86 -10.41 -36.81
CA ARG A 282 13.96 -11.01 -37.60
C ARG A 282 14.82 -11.94 -36.76
N GLU A 283 15.30 -11.48 -35.61
CA GLU A 283 16.26 -12.24 -34.79
C GLU A 283 15.62 -13.41 -34.05
N LEU A 284 14.34 -13.31 -33.68
CA LEU A 284 13.61 -14.39 -33.00
C LEU A 284 12.82 -15.28 -33.94
N ASN A 285 12.79 -14.97 -35.24
CA ASN A 285 11.97 -15.63 -36.25
C ASN A 285 10.48 -15.69 -35.84
N LEU A 286 9.93 -14.52 -35.49
CA LEU A 286 8.54 -14.36 -35.03
C LEU A 286 7.78 -13.43 -35.99
N GLU A 287 6.56 -13.79 -36.34
CA GLU A 287 5.70 -12.93 -37.18
C GLU A 287 5.09 -11.78 -36.37
N ILE A 288 4.92 -10.64 -37.05
CA ILE A 288 4.20 -9.47 -36.53
C ILE A 288 2.83 -9.43 -37.20
N GLU A 289 1.78 -9.51 -36.39
CA GLU A 289 0.40 -9.35 -36.85
C GLU A 289 -0.09 -7.95 -36.47
N VAL A 290 -0.44 -7.13 -37.46
CA VAL A 290 -0.99 -5.79 -37.22
C VAL A 290 -2.50 -5.89 -37.02
N ASP A 291 -3.01 -5.40 -35.90
CA ASP A 291 -4.45 -5.36 -35.63
C ASP A 291 -5.06 -4.08 -36.22
N LEU A 292 -5.72 -4.23 -37.37
CA LEU A 292 -6.35 -3.12 -38.10
C LEU A 292 -7.81 -2.85 -37.68
N LYS A 293 -8.30 -3.52 -36.63
CA LYS A 293 -9.73 -3.43 -36.24
C LYS A 293 -10.10 -2.10 -35.59
N ASP A 294 -9.14 -1.41 -34.97
CA ASP A 294 -9.33 -0.18 -34.21
C ASP A 294 -8.48 0.99 -34.76
N VAL A 295 -8.39 1.13 -36.09
CA VAL A 295 -7.67 2.26 -36.70
C VAL A 295 -8.51 3.53 -36.56
N VAL A 296 -8.37 4.21 -35.43
CA VAL A 296 -8.75 5.62 -35.28
C VAL A 296 -7.69 6.44 -36.00
N SER A 297 -8.09 7.41 -36.84
CA SER A 297 -7.18 8.08 -37.80
C SER A 297 -5.99 8.84 -37.20
N SER A 298 -5.86 8.91 -35.87
CA SER A 298 -4.80 9.60 -35.13
C SER A 298 -4.02 8.69 -34.17
N ILE A 299 -4.35 7.40 -34.06
CA ILE A 299 -3.72 6.46 -33.13
C ILE A 299 -3.14 5.29 -33.94
N PRO A 300 -1.82 5.03 -33.85
CA PRO A 300 -1.21 3.91 -34.55
C PRO A 300 -1.82 2.57 -34.13
N PRO A 301 -1.99 1.60 -35.06
CA PRO A 301 -2.54 0.30 -34.73
C PRO A 301 -1.64 -0.47 -33.76
N VAL A 302 -2.27 -1.29 -32.93
CA VAL A 302 -1.54 -2.22 -32.05
C VAL A 302 -1.10 -3.42 -32.87
N SER A 303 0.12 -3.88 -32.65
CA SER A 303 0.64 -5.11 -33.24
C SER A 303 0.73 -6.23 -32.20
N LYS A 304 0.69 -7.47 -32.67
CA LYS A 304 0.84 -8.70 -31.88
C LYS A 304 2.06 -9.46 -32.36
N MET A 305 2.81 -10.01 -31.40
CA MET A 305 3.94 -10.89 -31.66
C MET A 305 3.95 -11.98 -30.59
N LYS A 306 4.11 -13.23 -31.00
CA LYS A 306 4.09 -14.37 -30.07
C LYS A 306 5.16 -14.20 -28.98
N GLY A 307 4.74 -14.31 -27.71
CA GLY A 307 5.65 -14.19 -26.56
C GLY A 307 5.97 -12.75 -26.15
N ILE A 308 5.33 -11.75 -26.76
CA ILE A 308 5.37 -10.33 -26.37
C ILE A 308 3.94 -9.88 -26.04
N ASP A 309 3.76 -9.19 -24.92
CA ASP A 309 2.43 -8.83 -24.42
C ASP A 309 1.83 -7.61 -25.12
N LEU A 310 2.68 -6.70 -25.63
CA LEU A 310 2.26 -5.54 -26.39
C LEU A 310 3.35 -5.14 -27.39
N VAL A 311 2.97 -4.93 -28.65
CA VAL A 311 3.84 -4.34 -29.67
C VAL A 311 3.18 -3.06 -30.18
N THR A 312 3.87 -1.94 -30.07
CA THR A 312 3.37 -0.65 -30.55
C THR A 312 4.20 -0.14 -31.72
N GLU A 313 3.59 0.65 -32.59
CA GLU A 313 4.35 1.50 -33.49
C GLU A 313 5.00 2.65 -32.70
N GLY A 314 6.10 3.19 -33.24
CA GLY A 314 7.02 4.04 -32.48
C GLY A 314 6.81 5.53 -32.62
N ILE A 315 5.96 5.97 -33.55
CA ILE A 315 5.88 7.38 -33.91
C ILE A 315 4.42 7.74 -34.18
N ILE A 316 3.90 8.67 -33.37
CA ILE A 316 2.76 9.50 -33.74
C ILE A 316 3.39 10.73 -34.40
N THR A 317 3.44 10.76 -35.73
CA THR A 317 3.80 11.96 -36.50
C THR A 317 2.57 12.78 -36.81
#